data_AF-A0A920V5B5-F1
#
_entry.id   AF-A0A920V5B5-F1
#
_cell.length_a   1.000
_cell.length_b   1.000
_cell.length_c   1.000
_cell.angle_alpha   90.00
_cell.angle_beta   90.00
_cell.angle_gamma   90.00
#
_symmetry.space_group_name_H-M   'P 1'
#
loop_
_entity.id
_entity.type
_entity.pdbx_description
1 polymer ?
#
loop_
_entity_poly.entity_id
_entity_poly.type
_entity_poly.pdbx_seq_one_letter_code
_entity_poly.pdbx_strand_id
1 'polypeptide(L)'
;MWEKGGRGLPKKLCRMSPNEWTRIAPSFPALVGSEIVMRDKARNIEILMEGVQGAAMQSFANQLSEVDMASVITYTRESWGNGKRRW
;
A
#
# COMPACT_ATOMS: atom_id res chain seq x y z
N MET A 1 -32.69 -36.67 -27.32
CA MET A 1 -32.98 -35.26 -27.64
C MET A 1 -31.94 -34.39 -26.93
N TRP A 2 -30.83 -34.02 -27.59
CA TRP A 2 -30.54 -32.65 -28.11
C TRP A 2 -30.73 -31.58 -27.02
N GLU A 3 -29.69 -31.00 -26.44
CA GLU A 3 -28.98 -29.86 -27.05
C GLU A 3 -27.44 -29.90 -26.95
N LYS A 4 -26.82 -29.48 -28.05
CA LYS A 4 -25.39 -29.27 -28.23
C LYS A 4 -24.93 -27.96 -27.56
N GLY A 5 -23.69 -27.95 -27.08
CA GLY A 5 -22.83 -26.75 -27.13
C GLY A 5 -22.15 -26.37 -25.82
N GLY A 6 -20.81 -26.39 -25.81
CA GLY A 6 -20.02 -25.72 -24.78
C GLY A 6 -19.03 -26.63 -24.07
N ARG A 7 -17.89 -26.87 -24.72
CA ARG A 7 -16.74 -27.55 -24.13
C ARG A 7 -16.21 -26.74 -22.93
N GLY A 8 -16.12 -27.42 -21.79
CA GLY A 8 -14.96 -27.38 -20.88
C GLY A 8 -14.68 -26.09 -20.13
N LEU A 9 -15.14 -26.02 -18.88
CA LEU A 9 -14.31 -25.61 -17.75
C LEU A 9 -14.77 -26.38 -16.50
N PRO A 10 -13.89 -27.10 -15.78
CA PRO A 10 -14.31 -27.76 -14.55
C PRO A 10 -14.76 -26.71 -13.52
N LYS A 11 -15.83 -27.02 -12.77
CA LYS A 11 -16.44 -26.23 -11.67
C LYS A 11 -15.48 -25.85 -10.52
N LYS A 12 -14.17 -26.01 -10.69
CA LYS A 12 -13.11 -25.58 -9.76
C LYS A 12 -12.57 -24.17 -10.08
N LEU A 13 -12.99 -23.54 -11.18
CA LEU A 13 -12.45 -22.26 -11.65
C LEU A 13 -13.50 -21.12 -11.65
N CYS A 14 -14.34 -21.08 -10.62
CA CYS A 14 -15.18 -19.91 -10.31
C CYS A 14 -15.06 -19.61 -8.81
N ARG A 15 -13.82 -19.35 -8.38
CA ARG A 15 -13.50 -18.95 -7.00
C ARG A 15 -12.45 -17.83 -6.96
N MET A 16 -12.32 -17.06 -8.03
CA MET A 16 -11.48 -15.86 -8.05
C MET A 16 -12.41 -14.67 -7.82
N SER A 17 -12.43 -14.22 -6.57
CA SER A 17 -13.16 -13.04 -6.13
C SER A 17 -12.49 -11.78 -6.73
N PRO A 18 -13.22 -10.72 -7.13
CA PRO A 18 -12.67 -9.59 -7.89
C PRO A 18 -11.70 -8.67 -7.11
N ASN A 19 -11.26 -9.08 -5.93
CA ASN A 19 -10.50 -8.25 -4.99
C ASN A 19 -9.00 -8.56 -4.96
N GLU A 20 -8.49 -9.30 -5.93
CA GLU A 20 -7.07 -9.71 -6.04
C GLU A 20 -6.07 -8.55 -6.23
N TRP A 21 -6.53 -7.31 -6.36
CA TRP A 21 -5.67 -6.12 -6.50
C TRP A 21 -5.60 -5.18 -5.29
N THR A 22 -6.35 -5.40 -4.21
CA THR A 22 -6.49 -4.35 -3.17
C THR A 22 -5.85 -4.62 -1.82
N ARG A 23 -5.26 -5.80 -1.57
CA ARG A 23 -4.54 -6.03 -0.30
C ARG A 23 -3.40 -7.03 -0.51
N ILE A 24 -2.23 -6.53 -0.89
CA ILE A 24 -0.98 -7.29 -0.76
C ILE A 24 -0.70 -7.43 0.74
N ALA A 25 -1.16 -8.55 1.31
CA ALA A 25 -0.93 -9.05 2.67
C ALA A 25 -1.41 -8.16 3.85
N PRO A 26 -1.71 -8.76 5.02
CA PRO A 26 -1.86 -8.02 6.29
C PRO A 26 -0.56 -7.36 6.78
N SER A 27 0.56 -7.51 6.04
CA SER A 27 1.88 -7.00 6.44
C SER A 27 2.13 -5.53 6.13
N PHE A 28 1.34 -4.91 5.23
CA PHE A 28 1.55 -3.50 4.86
C PHE A 28 0.30 -2.67 5.13
N PRO A 29 0.35 -1.72 6.10
CA PRO A 29 -0.78 -0.84 6.36
C PRO A 29 -1.00 0.10 5.16
N ALA A 30 -2.26 0.46 4.92
CA ALA A 30 -2.59 1.43 3.89
C ALA A 30 -2.03 2.82 4.24
N LEU A 31 -1.36 3.47 3.28
CA LEU A 31 -0.86 4.84 3.44
C LEU A 31 -1.97 5.90 3.28
N VAL A 32 -3.04 5.53 2.58
CA VAL A 32 -4.23 6.38 2.41
C VAL A 32 -5.01 6.45 3.72
N GLY A 33 -5.23 7.64 4.25
CA GLY A 33 -5.95 7.82 5.52
C GLY A 33 -5.18 7.42 6.78
N SER A 34 -3.88 7.10 6.67
CA SER A 34 -3.06 6.70 7.82
C SER A 34 -2.78 7.88 8.76
N GLU A 35 -3.06 7.70 10.05
CA GLU A 35 -2.75 8.71 11.07
C GLU A 35 -1.24 8.97 11.20
N ILE A 36 -0.41 7.96 10.96
CA ILE A 36 1.05 8.09 10.96
C ILE A 36 1.49 9.03 9.84
N VAL A 37 0.97 8.83 8.63
CA VAL A 37 1.31 9.68 7.48
C VAL A 37 0.78 11.10 7.67
N MET A 38 -0.43 11.28 8.19
CA MET A 38 -1.09 12.59 8.27
C MET A 38 -0.68 13.41 9.51
N ARG A 39 -0.72 12.80 10.70
CA ARG A 39 -0.62 13.52 11.98
C ARG A 39 0.77 13.43 12.60
N ASP A 40 1.48 12.31 12.39
CA ASP A 40 2.75 12.07 13.07
C ASP A 40 3.96 12.11 12.14
N LYS A 41 4.48 13.34 11.93
CA LYS A 41 5.66 13.56 11.10
C LYS A 41 6.91 12.88 11.65
N ALA A 42 7.09 12.91 12.98
CA ALA A 42 8.25 12.34 13.63
C ALA A 42 8.29 10.82 13.45
N ARG A 43 7.15 10.16 13.67
CA ARG A 43 6.99 8.72 13.45
C ARG A 43 7.22 8.32 11.99
N ASN A 44 6.75 9.13 11.03
CA ASN A 44 6.95 8.86 9.61
C ASN A 44 8.46 8.90 9.25
N ILE A 45 9.20 9.85 9.81
CA ILE A 45 10.66 9.95 9.62
C ILE A 45 11.38 8.77 10.29
N GLU A 46 11.06 8.47 11.55
CA GLU A 46 11.63 7.36 12.31
C GLU A 46 11.48 6.03 11.56
N ILE A 47 10.29 5.76 11.02
CA ILE A 47 10.02 4.55 10.22
C ILE A 47 10.88 4.48 8.94
N LEU A 48 11.17 5.62 8.30
CA LEU A 48 12.02 5.64 7.11
C LEU A 48 13.51 5.52 7.46
N MET A 49 13.92 6.02 8.62
CA MET A 49 15.31 5.97 9.09
C MET A 49 15.67 4.61 9.68
N GLU A 50 14.83 4.04 10.53
CA GLU A 50 15.12 2.83 11.30
C GLU A 50 14.40 1.59 10.74
N GLY A 51 13.36 1.78 9.92
CA GLY A 51 12.44 0.72 9.53
C GLY A 51 11.43 0.41 10.63
N VAL A 52 10.68 -0.68 10.47
CA VAL A 52 9.75 -1.16 11.52
C VAL A 52 10.17 -2.55 11.97
N GLN A 53 10.59 -2.66 13.23
CA GLN A 53 10.96 -3.95 13.83
C GLN A 53 9.75 -4.91 13.82
N GLY A 54 9.92 -6.09 13.24
CA GLY A 54 8.86 -7.09 13.10
C GLY A 54 7.98 -6.94 11.86
N ALA A 55 8.21 -5.91 11.04
CA ALA A 55 7.62 -5.79 9.71
C ALA A 55 8.68 -5.97 8.61
N ALA A 56 8.24 -6.18 7.38
CA ALA A 56 9.13 -6.29 6.22
C ALA A 56 9.66 -4.93 5.72
N MET A 57 9.48 -3.84 6.47
CA MET A 57 9.88 -2.49 6.07
C MET A 57 11.31 -2.21 6.52
N GLN A 58 12.23 -2.23 5.55
CA GLN A 58 13.65 -1.92 5.76
C GLN A 58 13.89 -0.42 5.96
N SER A 59 15.03 -0.06 6.55
CA SER A 59 15.49 1.32 6.62
C SER A 59 15.94 1.85 5.26
N PHE A 60 15.60 3.10 4.99
CA PHE A 60 16.01 3.83 3.79
C PHE A 60 17.14 4.84 4.06
N ALA A 61 17.63 4.94 5.30
CA ALA A 61 18.69 5.87 5.70
C ALA A 61 19.97 5.78 4.84
N ASN A 62 20.33 4.59 4.37
CA ASN A 62 21.51 4.38 3.53
C ASN A 62 21.22 4.49 2.02
N GLN A 63 19.95 4.59 1.62
CA GLN A 63 19.53 4.56 0.22
C GLN A 63 19.07 5.93 -0.27
N LEU A 64 18.53 6.77 0.61
CA LEU A 64 17.97 8.08 0.29
C LEU A 64 18.73 9.18 1.03
N SER A 65 19.01 10.28 0.33
CA SER A 65 19.46 11.51 0.97
C SER A 65 18.32 12.16 1.77
N GLU A 66 18.64 13.02 2.74
CA GLU A 66 17.64 13.73 3.55
C GLU A 66 16.63 14.51 2.68
N VAL A 67 17.09 15.06 1.55
CA VAL A 67 16.27 15.81 0.59
C VAL A 67 15.28 14.88 -0.14
N ASP A 68 15.73 13.71 -0.57
CA ASP A 68 14.87 12.73 -1.23
C ASP A 68 13.84 12.16 -0.24
N MET A 69 14.26 11.92 1.00
CA MET A 69 13.37 11.45 2.06
C MET A 69 12.26 12.47 2.36
N ALA A 70 12.60 13.75 2.50
CA ALA A 70 11.62 14.83 2.68
C ALA A 70 10.64 14.93 1.50
N SER A 71 11.12 14.71 0.28
CA SER A 71 10.32 14.71 -0.93
C SER A 71 9.33 13.54 -0.95
N VAL A 72 9.77 12.33 -0.59
CA VAL A 72 8.91 11.14 -0.48
C VAL A 72 7.84 11.31 0.58
N ILE A 73 8.20 11.85 1.76
CA ILE A 73 7.23 12.14 2.84
C ILE A 73 6.18 13.13 2.36
N THR A 74 6.60 14.21 1.69
CA THR A 74 5.70 15.23 1.18
C THR A 74 4.78 14.65 0.12
N TYR A 75 5.32 13.88 -0.84
CA TYR A 75 4.52 13.20 -1.86
C TYR A 75 3.49 12.26 -1.24
N THR A 76 3.86 11.44 -0.25
CA THR A 76 2.97 10.48 0.42
C THR A 76 1.81 11.17 1.15
N ARG A 77 2.05 12.39 1.65
CA ARG A 77 1.06 13.21 2.37
C ARG A 77 0.10 13.95 1.45
N GLU A 78 0.54 14.36 0.28
CA GLU A 78 -0.31 15.04 -0.70
C GLU A 78 -1.03 14.06 -1.65
N SER A 79 -0.45 12.87 -1.82
CA SER A 79 -0.97 11.84 -2.72
C SER A 79 -2.16 11.08 -2.15
N TRP A 80 -2.87 10.39 -3.04
CA TRP A 80 -3.98 9.50 -2.71
C TRP A 80 -5.13 10.13 -1.90
N GLY A 81 -5.31 11.45 -2.04
CA GLY A 81 -6.36 12.19 -1.35
C GLY A 81 -6.05 12.52 0.11
N ASN A 82 -4.82 12.29 0.57
CA ASN A 82 -4.35 12.68 1.90
C ASN A 82 -4.17 14.21 2.04
N GLY A 83 -3.85 14.89 0.93
CA GLY A 83 -3.70 16.33 0.83
C GLY A 83 -5.04 17.06 0.78
N LYS A 84 -5.74 17.16 1.91
CA LYS A 84 -6.77 18.20 2.06
C LYS A 84 -6.05 19.50 2.41
N ARG A 85 -5.71 20.31 1.40
CA ARG A 85 -5.49 21.75 1.60
C ARG A 85 -6.80 22.37 2.09
N ARG A 86 -7.01 22.32 3.41
CA ARG A 86 -8.01 23.13 4.09
C ARG A 86 -7.38 24.52 4.22
N TRP A 87 -7.87 25.42 3.37
CA TRP A 87 -7.61 26.86 3.46
C TRP A 87 -8.07 27.40 4.82
#